data_AF-A0AA38MI05-F1
#
_entry.id   AF-A0AA38MI05-F1
#
_cell.length_a   1.000
_cell.length_b   1.000
_cell.length_c   1.000
_cell.angle_alpha   90.00
_cell.angle_beta   90.00
_cell.angle_gamma   90.00
#
_symmetry.space_group_name_H-M   'P 1'
#
loop_
_entity.id
_entity.type
_entity.pdbx_description
1 polymer ?
#
loop_
_entity_poly.entity_id
_entity_poly.type
_entity_poly.pdbx_seq_one_letter_code
_entity_poly.pdbx_strand_id
1 'polypeptide(L)'
;MRSSLVNLLLCICVLHLSKSEKLTFKNVTVRWRHNYKKGETVATSDSLKKIIPDDERVSVEIPGSIPILYEKSVFDIPNLDSLDLYDVGLQEIKPGAFGNLPHLKWLSLRKNNLTEIKTNTFSDQKIIYLDLSFNSIIVLHPGAFNFNANLLILANNKLTEFPSGVFENVTIRTLILAKNFLHTIAPKALSTIALNKLALSNNIFDEINPEILTCNN
;
A
#
# COMPACT_ATOMS: atom_id res chain seq x y z
N MET A 1 -35.40 44.43 -32.41
CA MET A 1 -36.39 43.34 -32.53
C MET A 1 -35.91 42.33 -33.57
N ARG A 2 -35.45 41.16 -33.11
CA ARG A 2 -35.54 39.84 -33.76
C ARG A 2 -35.03 38.81 -32.74
N SER A 3 -35.97 38.09 -32.12
CA SER A 3 -35.77 36.72 -31.63
C SER A 3 -35.48 35.80 -32.84
N SER A 4 -34.92 34.60 -32.74
CA SER A 4 -35.14 33.53 -31.77
C SER A 4 -33.98 32.53 -31.81
N LEU A 5 -33.73 31.89 -30.66
CA LEU A 5 -33.37 30.48 -30.49
C LEU A 5 -32.77 29.77 -31.72
N VAL A 6 -31.45 29.65 -31.75
CA VAL A 6 -30.76 28.62 -32.53
C VAL A 6 -29.76 27.91 -31.61
N ASN A 7 -30.14 26.68 -31.23
CA ASN A 7 -29.30 25.57 -30.81
C ASN A 7 -28.62 25.63 -29.43
N LEU A 8 -29.46 25.67 -28.39
CA LEU A 8 -29.23 24.94 -27.15
C LEU A 8 -29.44 23.43 -27.42
N LEU A 9 -28.47 22.75 -28.02
CA LEU A 9 -28.21 21.29 -28.01
C LEU A 9 -27.20 20.99 -29.13
N LEU A 10 -25.92 20.98 -28.80
CA LEU A 10 -24.95 20.18 -29.54
C LEU A 10 -23.92 19.69 -28.53
N CYS A 11 -24.27 18.53 -27.98
CA CYS A 11 -23.40 17.54 -27.37
C CYS A 11 -22.59 18.08 -26.18
N ILE A 12 -22.84 17.65 -24.94
CA ILE A 12 -22.72 16.22 -24.57
C ILE A 12 -21.66 15.51 -25.45
N CYS A 13 -20.55 16.18 -25.72
CA CYS A 13 -19.25 15.55 -25.92
C CYS A 13 -18.83 15.13 -24.52
N VAL A 14 -19.48 14.08 -24.00
CA VAL A 14 -18.84 12.78 -23.91
C VAL A 14 -17.55 13.01 -23.14
N LEU A 15 -17.54 12.95 -21.80
CA LEU A 15 -17.50 11.68 -21.06
C LEU A 15 -16.62 10.60 -21.72
N HIS A 16 -15.61 11.06 -22.48
CA HIS A 16 -14.49 10.35 -23.06
C HIS A 16 -13.26 11.26 -22.92
N LEU A 17 -12.97 11.69 -21.68
CA LEU A 17 -11.58 11.59 -21.22
C LEU A 17 -11.23 10.09 -21.07
N SER A 18 -11.46 9.33 -22.15
CA SER A 18 -10.98 7.99 -22.39
C SER A 18 -9.61 8.14 -23.01
N LYS A 19 -8.67 8.50 -22.15
CA LYS A 19 -7.33 7.94 -22.12
C LYS A 19 -6.88 8.24 -20.71
N SER A 20 -6.87 7.19 -19.89
CA SER A 20 -5.88 7.07 -18.83
C SER A 20 -4.56 7.47 -19.47
N GLU A 21 -4.18 8.74 -19.36
CA GLU A 21 -2.78 9.08 -19.40
C GLU A 21 -2.22 8.30 -18.23
N LYS A 22 -1.57 7.19 -18.57
CA LYS A 22 -0.76 6.37 -17.70
C LYS A 22 0.27 7.28 -17.06
N LEU A 23 -0.13 8.03 -16.05
CA LEU A 23 0.79 8.86 -15.28
C LEU A 23 1.51 7.91 -14.35
N THR A 24 2.49 7.23 -14.95
CA THR A 24 3.59 6.60 -14.28
C THR A 24 4.45 7.66 -13.60
N PHE A 25 5.13 7.28 -12.52
CA PHE A 25 5.93 8.21 -11.72
C PHE A 25 7.04 8.84 -12.54
N LYS A 26 7.39 10.10 -12.26
CA LYS A 26 8.52 10.78 -12.89
C LYS A 26 9.76 10.75 -12.00
N ASN A 27 10.94 10.78 -12.61
CA ASN A 27 12.24 10.82 -11.92
C ASN A 27 12.43 9.67 -10.93
N VAL A 28 12.03 8.46 -11.32
CA VAL A 28 12.14 7.25 -10.49
C VAL A 28 13.60 6.86 -10.33
N THR A 29 14.05 6.60 -9.11
CA THR A 29 15.43 6.14 -8.84
C THR A 29 15.45 4.61 -8.70
N VAL A 30 16.14 3.93 -9.59
CA VAL A 30 16.33 2.47 -9.50
C VAL A 30 17.61 2.15 -8.75
N ARG A 31 17.52 1.27 -7.76
CA ARG A 31 18.67 0.75 -7.02
C ARG A 31 18.81 -0.77 -7.22
N TRP A 32 19.95 -1.22 -7.68
CA TRP A 32 20.23 -2.64 -7.85
C TRP A 32 20.75 -3.25 -6.55
N ARG A 33 20.24 -4.42 -6.18
CA ARG A 33 20.54 -5.06 -4.90
C ARG A 33 21.99 -5.53 -4.77
N HIS A 34 22.65 -5.84 -5.89
CA HIS A 34 23.96 -6.49 -5.90
C HIS A 34 25.10 -5.66 -6.50
N ASN A 35 24.83 -4.43 -6.92
CA ASN A 35 25.84 -3.61 -7.58
C ASN A 35 25.88 -2.22 -6.96
N TYR A 36 27.08 -1.77 -6.56
CA TYR A 36 27.44 -0.38 -6.22
C TYR A 36 27.20 0.61 -7.39
N LYS A 37 26.39 0.25 -8.39
CA LYS A 37 25.97 1.14 -9.46
C LYS A 37 25.14 2.26 -8.84
N LYS A 38 25.60 3.49 -9.09
CA LYS A 38 24.88 4.72 -8.80
C LYS A 38 23.47 4.58 -9.38
N GLY A 39 22.44 4.79 -8.57
CA GLY A 39 21.06 4.64 -9.01
C GLY A 39 20.79 5.48 -10.26
N GLU A 40 20.01 4.94 -11.19
CA GLU A 40 19.61 5.67 -12.39
C GLU A 40 18.25 6.30 -12.16
N THR A 41 18.15 7.58 -12.52
CA THR A 41 16.89 8.30 -12.55
C THR A 41 16.27 8.13 -13.92
N VAL A 42 15.12 7.47 -14.00
CA VAL A 42 14.34 7.39 -15.25
C VAL A 42 13.22 8.42 -15.26
N ALA A 43 12.95 8.95 -16.45
CA ALA A 43 11.94 9.97 -16.66
C ALA A 43 10.53 9.50 -16.28
N THR A 44 10.20 8.21 -16.48
CA THR A 44 8.89 7.63 -16.17
C THR A 44 8.97 6.17 -15.69
N SER A 45 7.97 5.72 -14.92
CA SER A 45 7.91 4.31 -14.50
C SER A 45 7.62 3.33 -15.66
N ASP A 46 7.00 3.77 -16.76
CA ASP A 46 6.86 2.96 -17.98
C ASP A 46 8.21 2.61 -18.61
N SER A 47 9.24 3.41 -18.33
CA SER A 47 10.60 3.16 -18.82
C SER A 47 11.39 2.21 -17.92
N LEU A 48 10.89 1.89 -16.71
CA LEU A 48 11.59 1.02 -15.75
C LEU A 48 11.86 -0.36 -16.34
N LYS A 49 10.88 -0.95 -17.03
CA LYS A 49 11.06 -2.26 -17.66
C LYS A 49 12.23 -2.30 -18.65
N LYS A 50 12.56 -1.18 -19.30
CA LYS A 50 13.66 -1.13 -20.28
C LYS A 50 15.05 -1.09 -19.63
N ILE A 51 15.13 -0.64 -18.38
CA ILE A 51 16.40 -0.45 -17.67
C ILE A 51 16.65 -1.51 -16.60
N ILE A 52 15.63 -2.27 -16.22
CA ILE A 52 15.73 -3.40 -15.30
C ILE A 52 16.16 -4.62 -16.11
N PRO A 53 17.36 -5.19 -15.87
CA PRO A 53 17.79 -6.41 -16.55
C PRO A 53 16.81 -7.57 -16.29
N ASP A 54 16.62 -8.44 -17.30
CA ASP A 54 15.68 -9.56 -17.21
C ASP A 54 16.09 -10.63 -16.18
N ASP A 55 17.37 -10.67 -15.81
CA ASP A 55 17.99 -11.64 -14.90
C ASP A 55 18.24 -11.12 -13.48
N GLU A 56 18.07 -9.82 -13.22
CA GLU A 56 18.34 -9.20 -11.92
C GLU A 56 17.08 -8.69 -11.20
N ARG A 57 16.95 -9.07 -9.93
CA ARG A 57 15.95 -8.48 -9.01
C ARG A 57 16.34 -7.05 -8.65
N VAL A 58 15.39 -6.13 -8.73
CA VAL A 58 15.63 -4.71 -8.44
C VAL A 58 14.85 -4.20 -7.24
N SER A 59 15.41 -3.17 -6.61
CA SER A 59 14.73 -2.33 -5.65
C SER A 59 14.46 -0.97 -6.30
N VAL A 60 13.22 -0.50 -6.26
CA VAL A 60 12.86 0.81 -6.81
C VAL A 60 12.54 1.76 -5.67
N GLU A 61 13.16 2.93 -5.69
CA GLU A 61 12.84 4.06 -4.81
C GLU A 61 12.24 5.16 -5.68
N ILE A 62 11.06 5.63 -5.32
CA ILE A 62 10.41 6.70 -6.08
C ILE A 62 10.48 7.98 -5.26
N PRO A 63 11.43 8.89 -5.54
CA PRO A 63 11.49 10.16 -4.83
C PRO A 63 10.39 11.11 -5.33
N GLY A 64 10.13 12.16 -4.54
CA GLY A 64 9.23 13.26 -4.91
C GLY A 64 7.87 13.16 -4.24
N SER A 65 6.90 13.93 -4.75
CA SER A 65 5.55 13.97 -4.19
C SER A 65 4.59 13.13 -5.04
N ILE A 66 4.01 12.11 -4.41
CA ILE A 66 3.06 11.17 -5.00
C ILE A 66 1.86 11.08 -4.05
N PRO A 67 0.93 12.06 -4.08
CA PRO A 67 -0.19 12.09 -3.15
C PRO A 67 -1.19 10.95 -3.40
N ILE A 68 -1.30 10.41 -4.61
CA ILE A 68 -2.26 9.36 -4.95
C ILE A 68 -1.59 8.32 -5.86
N LEU A 69 -1.75 7.04 -5.53
CA LEU A 69 -1.51 5.94 -6.47
C LEU A 69 -2.82 5.58 -7.17
N TYR A 70 -2.91 5.81 -8.47
CA TYR A 70 -4.03 5.38 -9.30
C TYR A 70 -3.85 3.93 -9.77
N GLU A 71 -4.91 3.35 -10.34
CA GLU A 71 -4.84 2.05 -11.02
C GLU A 71 -3.62 1.99 -11.97
N LYS A 72 -2.87 0.90 -11.92
CA LYS A 72 -1.66 0.64 -12.72
C LYS A 72 -0.51 1.63 -12.53
N SER A 73 -0.46 2.36 -11.40
CA SER A 73 0.69 3.24 -11.10
C SER A 73 2.00 2.45 -11.01
N VAL A 74 1.98 1.26 -10.41
CA VAL A 74 3.10 0.31 -10.41
C VAL A 74 2.64 -0.98 -11.09
N PHE A 75 2.97 -1.14 -12.37
CA PHE A 75 2.43 -2.23 -13.18
C PHE A 75 3.48 -2.83 -14.13
N ASP A 76 3.37 -4.13 -14.40
CA ASP A 76 4.19 -4.88 -15.37
C ASP A 76 5.71 -4.79 -15.14
N ILE A 77 6.13 -4.90 -13.88
CA ILE A 77 7.55 -4.93 -13.49
C ILE A 77 7.90 -6.32 -12.94
N PRO A 78 8.12 -7.33 -13.81
CA PRO A 78 8.23 -8.73 -13.39
C PRO A 78 9.39 -8.99 -12.44
N ASN A 79 10.47 -8.21 -12.52
CA ASN A 79 11.67 -8.39 -11.70
C ASN A 79 11.73 -7.47 -10.47
N LEU A 80 10.65 -6.74 -10.18
CA LEU A 80 10.57 -5.92 -8.97
C LEU A 80 10.50 -6.82 -7.73
N ASP A 81 11.51 -6.71 -6.87
CA ASP A 81 11.55 -7.44 -5.59
C ASP A 81 11.21 -6.55 -4.40
N SER A 82 11.63 -5.29 -4.47
CA SER A 82 11.42 -4.30 -3.42
C SER A 82 10.95 -2.97 -4.01
N LEU A 83 9.93 -2.38 -3.40
CA LEU A 83 9.46 -1.04 -3.70
C LEU A 83 9.47 -0.19 -2.43
N ASP A 84 10.15 0.95 -2.50
CA ASP A 84 10.20 1.94 -1.44
C ASP A 84 9.55 3.25 -1.90
N LEU A 85 8.46 3.61 -1.22
CA LEU A 85 7.71 4.85 -1.38
C LEU A 85 7.79 5.66 -0.08
N TYR A 86 8.96 5.70 0.53
CA TYR A 86 9.20 6.45 1.76
C TYR A 86 9.04 7.96 1.56
N ASP A 87 8.20 8.59 2.39
CA ASP A 87 8.11 10.06 2.51
C ASP A 87 7.79 10.78 1.19
N VAL A 88 6.88 10.20 0.41
CA VAL A 88 6.41 10.79 -0.85
C VAL A 88 5.12 11.59 -0.68
N GLY A 89 4.64 11.73 0.55
CA GLY A 89 3.38 12.43 0.87
C GLY A 89 2.14 11.69 0.36
N LEU A 90 2.20 10.37 0.23
CA LEU A 90 1.09 9.53 -0.24
C LEU A 90 -0.10 9.60 0.71
N GLN A 91 -1.27 9.94 0.17
CA GLN A 91 -2.52 10.10 0.90
C GLN A 91 -3.53 9.00 0.56
N GLU A 92 -3.51 8.49 -0.68
CA GLU A 92 -4.47 7.47 -1.11
C GLU A 92 -3.86 6.44 -2.07
N ILE A 93 -4.25 5.18 -1.89
CA ILE A 93 -4.00 4.09 -2.85
C ILE A 93 -5.33 3.65 -3.44
N LYS A 94 -5.51 3.88 -4.74
CA LYS A 94 -6.69 3.43 -5.49
C LYS A 94 -6.59 1.92 -5.77
N PRO A 95 -7.73 1.21 -5.87
CA PRO A 95 -7.75 -0.19 -6.27
C PRO A 95 -6.96 -0.43 -7.57
N GLY A 96 -6.22 -1.54 -7.62
CA GLY A 96 -5.40 -1.91 -8.78
C GLY A 96 -4.15 -1.06 -8.98
N ALA A 97 -3.74 -0.25 -7.99
CA ALA A 97 -2.51 0.54 -8.08
C ALA A 97 -1.24 -0.29 -8.27
N PHE A 98 -1.24 -1.51 -7.72
CA PHE A 98 -0.21 -2.52 -7.92
C PHE A 98 -0.78 -3.63 -8.78
N GLY A 99 -0.07 -4.02 -9.85
CA GLY A 99 -0.50 -5.15 -10.66
C GLY A 99 0.63 -5.79 -11.45
N ASN A 100 0.53 -7.10 -11.65
CA ASN A 100 1.55 -7.91 -12.32
C ASN A 100 2.98 -7.69 -11.76
N LEU A 101 3.14 -7.80 -10.44
CA LEU A 101 4.43 -7.73 -9.74
C LEU A 101 4.74 -9.10 -9.07
N PRO A 102 4.94 -10.18 -9.86
CA PRO A 102 4.97 -11.56 -9.37
C PRO A 102 6.07 -11.84 -8.33
N HIS A 103 7.10 -10.99 -8.27
CA HIS A 103 8.25 -11.16 -7.39
C HIS A 103 8.34 -10.12 -6.27
N LEU A 104 7.38 -9.19 -6.16
CA LEU A 104 7.39 -8.17 -5.13
C LEU A 104 7.25 -8.82 -3.75
N LYS A 105 8.28 -8.65 -2.92
CA LYS A 105 8.36 -9.21 -1.56
C LYS A 105 8.42 -8.14 -0.48
N TRP A 106 8.99 -6.99 -0.80
CA TRP A 106 9.17 -5.89 0.15
C TRP A 106 8.44 -4.65 -0.34
N LEU A 107 7.51 -4.14 0.44
CA LEU A 107 6.80 -2.89 0.16
C LEU A 107 6.91 -1.96 1.38
N SER A 108 7.58 -0.83 1.19
CA SER A 108 7.65 0.24 2.18
C SER A 108 6.76 1.41 1.72
N LEU A 109 5.75 1.71 2.53
CA LEU A 109 4.88 2.88 2.45
C LEU A 109 5.07 3.77 3.70
N ARG A 110 6.22 3.62 4.35
CA ARG A 110 6.55 4.27 5.62
C ARG A 110 6.61 5.79 5.45
N LYS A 111 6.21 6.51 6.51
CA LYS A 111 6.28 7.96 6.59
C LYS A 111 5.48 8.66 5.48
N ASN A 112 4.24 8.24 5.27
CA ASN A 112 3.32 8.89 4.35
C ASN A 112 2.12 9.48 5.12
N ASN A 113 1.08 9.91 4.39
CA ASN A 113 -0.10 10.55 4.93
C ASN A 113 -1.36 9.68 4.75
N LEU A 114 -1.22 8.36 4.67
CA LEU A 114 -2.35 7.45 4.53
C LEU A 114 -3.23 7.52 5.78
N THR A 115 -4.55 7.63 5.58
CA THR A 115 -5.54 7.67 6.67
C THR A 115 -6.36 6.39 6.80
N GLU A 116 -6.38 5.57 5.75
CA GLU A 116 -7.10 4.30 5.72
C GLU A 116 -6.40 3.27 4.82
N ILE A 117 -6.65 1.99 5.09
CA ILE A 117 -6.34 0.90 4.17
C ILE A 117 -7.64 0.24 3.76
N LYS A 118 -7.99 0.37 2.48
CA LYS A 118 -9.24 -0.13 1.91
C LYS A 118 -9.14 -1.64 1.65
N THR A 119 -10.28 -2.30 1.59
CA THR A 119 -10.40 -3.69 1.13
C THR A 119 -9.64 -3.85 -0.18
N ASN A 120 -8.90 -4.94 -0.32
CA ASN A 120 -8.24 -5.30 -1.58
C ASN A 120 -7.15 -4.32 -2.07
N THR A 121 -6.65 -3.42 -1.22
CA THR A 121 -5.58 -2.45 -1.57
C THR A 121 -4.33 -3.14 -2.15
N PHE A 122 -3.98 -4.32 -1.63
CA PHE A 122 -2.79 -5.08 -2.01
C PHE A 122 -3.10 -6.39 -2.75
N SER A 123 -4.27 -6.47 -3.38
CA SER A 123 -4.71 -7.70 -4.04
C SER A 123 -3.72 -8.21 -5.07
N ASP A 124 -3.65 -9.53 -5.19
CA ASP A 124 -2.79 -10.26 -6.11
C ASP A 124 -1.28 -10.09 -5.87
N GLN A 125 -0.87 -9.39 -4.81
CA GLN A 125 0.54 -9.22 -4.45
C GLN A 125 0.99 -10.24 -3.41
N LYS A 126 2.20 -10.77 -3.56
CA LYS A 126 2.81 -11.75 -2.65
C LYS A 126 3.81 -11.10 -1.69
N ILE A 127 3.37 -10.04 -1.02
CA ILE A 127 4.22 -9.22 -0.15
C ILE A 127 4.58 -9.99 1.12
N ILE A 128 5.88 -10.16 1.37
CA ILE A 128 6.39 -10.84 2.57
C ILE A 128 6.60 -9.84 3.72
N TYR A 129 6.99 -8.61 3.39
CA TYR A 129 7.25 -7.52 4.32
C TYR A 129 6.51 -6.26 3.88
N LEU A 130 5.56 -5.80 4.70
CA LEU A 130 4.82 -4.55 4.48
C LEU A 130 5.07 -3.59 5.64
N ASP A 131 5.63 -2.42 5.34
CA ASP A 131 5.81 -1.33 6.29
C ASP A 131 4.85 -0.17 5.99
N LEU A 132 3.85 0.03 6.85
CA LEU A 132 2.89 1.13 6.84
C LEU A 132 3.12 2.09 8.02
N SER A 133 4.29 2.02 8.67
CA SER A 133 4.56 2.82 9.86
C SER A 133 4.69 4.31 9.57
N PHE A 134 4.49 5.13 10.61
CA PHE A 134 4.56 6.59 10.50
C PHE A 134 3.58 7.18 9.47
N ASN A 135 2.37 6.62 9.39
CA ASN A 135 1.27 7.20 8.63
C ASN A 135 0.26 7.87 9.60
N SER A 136 -0.91 8.23 9.10
CA SER A 136 -2.04 8.72 9.91
C SER A 136 -3.23 7.76 9.84
N ILE A 137 -2.98 6.44 9.75
CA ILE A 137 -4.04 5.45 9.53
C ILE A 137 -4.94 5.39 10.77
N ILE A 138 -6.23 5.61 10.53
CA ILE A 138 -7.30 5.56 11.54
C ILE A 138 -8.25 4.40 11.23
N VAL A 139 -8.42 4.04 9.95
CA VAL A 139 -9.39 3.03 9.50
C VAL A 139 -8.71 1.87 8.78
N LEU A 140 -9.05 0.65 9.17
CA LEU A 140 -8.73 -0.58 8.43
C LEU A 140 -10.04 -1.24 8.01
N HIS A 141 -10.26 -1.40 6.70
CA HIS A 141 -11.45 -2.04 6.18
C HIS A 141 -11.34 -3.57 6.24
N PRO A 142 -12.46 -4.32 6.24
CA PRO A 142 -12.43 -5.77 6.08
C PRO A 142 -11.66 -6.17 4.81
N GLY A 143 -10.83 -7.20 4.88
CA GLY A 143 -9.99 -7.64 3.76
C GLY A 143 -8.93 -6.60 3.33
N ALA A 144 -8.56 -5.66 4.20
CA ALA A 144 -7.47 -4.71 3.94
C ALA A 144 -6.14 -5.44 3.69
N PHE A 145 -5.92 -6.58 4.37
CA PHE A 145 -4.76 -7.45 4.17
C PHE A 145 -5.22 -8.85 3.76
N ASN A 146 -5.19 -9.10 2.44
CA ASN A 146 -5.62 -10.34 1.80
C ASN A 146 -4.44 -11.14 1.19
N PHE A 147 -3.23 -10.97 1.76
CA PHE A 147 -2.01 -11.68 1.39
C PHE A 147 -1.28 -12.23 2.61
N ASN A 148 -0.47 -13.27 2.39
CA ASN A 148 0.38 -13.86 3.43
C ASN A 148 1.66 -13.03 3.62
N ALA A 149 1.98 -12.68 4.86
CA ALA A 149 3.17 -11.90 5.19
C ALA A 149 3.93 -12.45 6.40
N ASN A 150 5.26 -12.32 6.38
CA ASN A 150 6.05 -12.60 7.57
C ASN A 150 6.02 -11.42 8.55
N LEU A 151 5.91 -10.20 8.03
CA LEU A 151 5.95 -8.98 8.84
C LEU A 151 5.01 -7.92 8.27
N LEU A 152 4.08 -7.48 9.13
CA LEU A 152 3.22 -6.33 8.91
C LEU A 152 3.48 -5.29 10.00
N ILE A 153 3.92 -4.10 9.61
CA ILE A 153 4.20 -2.99 10.52
C ILE A 153 3.16 -1.89 10.33
N LEU A 154 2.37 -1.65 11.37
CA LEU A 154 1.38 -0.56 11.46
C LEU A 154 1.73 0.42 12.59
N ALA A 155 2.97 0.40 13.07
CA ALA A 155 3.43 1.21 14.19
C ALA A 155 3.42 2.72 13.90
N ASN A 156 3.25 3.56 14.92
CA ASN A 156 3.18 5.03 14.74
C ASN A 156 2.08 5.42 13.74
N ASN A 157 0.86 4.96 13.99
CA ASN A 157 -0.35 5.37 13.29
C ASN A 157 -1.35 5.94 14.30
N LYS A 158 -2.62 6.11 13.90
CA LYS A 158 -3.67 6.71 14.72
C LYS A 158 -4.83 5.74 14.98
N LEU A 159 -4.55 4.43 14.97
CA LEU A 159 -5.57 3.42 15.21
C LEU A 159 -6.07 3.50 16.65
N THR A 160 -7.38 3.61 16.85
CA THR A 160 -8.02 3.58 18.17
C THR A 160 -8.55 2.20 18.52
N GLU A 161 -8.87 1.39 17.51
CA GLU A 161 -9.34 0.02 17.64
C GLU A 161 -8.71 -0.83 16.53
N PHE A 162 -8.54 -2.13 16.76
CA PHE A 162 -8.16 -3.07 15.71
C PHE A 162 -9.39 -3.92 15.31
N PRO A 163 -10.01 -3.66 14.15
CA PRO A 163 -11.30 -4.25 13.80
C PRO A 163 -11.19 -5.73 13.37
N SER A 164 -12.30 -6.45 13.48
CA SER A 164 -12.42 -7.82 12.96
C SER A 164 -12.48 -7.85 11.44
N GLY A 165 -12.06 -8.97 10.83
CA GLY A 165 -12.18 -9.17 9.39
C GLY A 165 -11.14 -8.44 8.54
N VAL A 166 -10.19 -7.74 9.16
CA VAL A 166 -9.05 -7.11 8.47
C VAL A 166 -8.18 -8.14 7.75
N PHE A 167 -8.07 -9.35 8.32
CA PHE A 167 -7.38 -10.50 7.77
C PHE A 167 -8.39 -11.51 7.22
N GLU A 168 -8.26 -11.88 5.95
CA GLU A 168 -9.15 -12.82 5.27
C GLU A 168 -8.38 -14.01 4.70
N ASN A 169 -8.42 -15.16 5.38
CA ASN A 169 -7.73 -16.40 4.97
C ASN A 169 -6.22 -16.23 4.71
N VAL A 170 -5.55 -15.41 5.53
CA VAL A 170 -4.12 -15.11 5.41
C VAL A 170 -3.32 -15.65 6.59
N THR A 171 -2.00 -15.72 6.41
CA THR A 171 -1.03 -15.96 7.47
C THR A 171 -0.19 -14.71 7.66
N ILE A 172 -0.22 -14.16 8.88
CA ILE A 172 0.69 -13.09 9.31
C ILE A 172 1.50 -13.63 10.48
N ARG A 173 2.83 -13.64 10.37
CA ARG A 173 3.70 -14.17 11.45
C ARG A 173 4.05 -13.13 12.50
N THR A 174 4.29 -11.89 12.09
CA THR A 174 4.62 -10.79 13.00
C THR A 174 3.76 -9.58 12.68
N LEU A 175 3.06 -9.09 13.71
CA LEU A 175 2.24 -7.89 13.64
C LEU A 175 2.74 -6.85 14.65
N ILE A 176 3.14 -5.68 14.15
CA ILE A 176 3.62 -4.58 14.99
C ILE A 176 2.58 -3.45 14.96
N LEU A 177 1.90 -3.25 16.08
CA LEU A 177 0.88 -2.22 16.31
C LEU A 177 1.32 -1.18 17.36
N ALA A 178 2.59 -1.21 17.76
CA ALA A 178 3.13 -0.32 18.77
C ALA A 178 2.98 1.17 18.41
N LYS A 179 2.85 2.04 19.41
CA LYS A 179 2.69 3.50 19.20
C LYS A 179 1.45 3.82 18.34
N ASN A 180 0.31 3.29 18.73
CA ASN A 180 -1.00 3.70 18.24
C ASN A 180 -1.81 4.21 19.45
N PHE A 181 -3.12 4.40 19.28
CA PHE A 181 -4.05 4.77 20.35
C PHE A 181 -5.04 3.62 20.61
N LEU A 182 -4.61 2.37 20.44
CA LEU A 182 -5.48 1.22 20.61
C LEU A 182 -5.92 1.13 22.08
N HIS A 183 -7.22 1.14 22.32
CA HIS A 183 -7.80 0.80 23.62
C HIS A 183 -8.43 -0.60 23.62
N THR A 184 -8.73 -1.15 22.44
CA THR A 184 -9.26 -2.51 22.27
C THR A 184 -8.84 -3.14 20.93
N ILE A 185 -8.90 -4.48 20.88
CA ILE A 185 -8.82 -5.29 19.67
C ILE A 185 -10.13 -6.08 19.60
N ALA A 186 -10.84 -5.98 18.48
CA ALA A 186 -12.13 -6.61 18.33
C ALA A 186 -12.04 -8.15 18.52
N PRO A 187 -13.06 -8.79 19.11
CA PRO A 187 -13.09 -10.24 19.23
C PRO A 187 -12.85 -10.92 17.88
N LYS A 188 -12.05 -12.00 17.88
CA LYS A 188 -11.70 -12.77 16.68
C LYS A 188 -10.91 -12.01 15.61
N ALA A 189 -10.52 -10.75 15.81
CA ALA A 189 -9.76 -9.99 14.83
C ALA A 189 -8.41 -10.64 14.49
N LEU A 190 -7.81 -11.34 15.46
CA LEU A 190 -6.55 -12.07 15.28
C LEU A 190 -6.74 -13.60 15.25
N SER A 191 -7.95 -14.13 15.42
CA SER A 191 -8.16 -15.59 15.55
C SER A 191 -8.00 -16.33 14.23
N THR A 192 -8.04 -15.62 13.10
CA THR A 192 -7.87 -16.20 11.76
C THR A 192 -6.39 -16.31 11.35
N ILE A 193 -5.47 -15.78 12.16
CA ILE A 193 -4.04 -15.75 11.87
C ILE A 193 -3.24 -16.41 13.01
N ALA A 194 -2.12 -17.06 12.66
CA ALA A 194 -1.17 -17.61 13.63
C ALA A 194 0.04 -16.68 13.75
N LEU A 195 0.05 -15.85 14.80
CA LEU A 195 1.12 -14.91 15.08
C LEU A 195 2.23 -15.58 15.90
N ASN A 196 3.47 -15.42 15.47
CA ASN A 196 4.65 -15.71 16.29
C ASN A 196 4.98 -14.55 17.23
N LYS A 197 4.59 -13.33 16.83
CA LYS A 197 4.91 -12.10 17.57
C LYS A 197 3.86 -11.03 17.34
N LEU A 198 3.34 -10.50 18.44
CA LEU A 198 2.45 -9.34 18.48
C LEU A 198 3.10 -8.26 19.35
N ALA A 199 3.28 -7.05 18.80
CA ALA A 199 3.83 -5.92 19.55
C ALA A 199 2.78 -4.81 19.71
N LEU A 200 2.37 -4.56 20.96
CA LEU A 200 1.32 -3.62 21.34
C LEU A 200 1.81 -2.47 22.22
N SER A 201 3.13 -2.33 22.44
CA SER A 201 3.68 -1.32 23.35
C SER A 201 3.28 0.11 22.96
N ASN A 202 3.12 0.98 23.95
CA ASN A 202 2.70 2.38 23.75
C ASN A 202 1.35 2.48 23.02
N ASN A 203 0.35 1.75 23.51
CA ASN A 203 -1.06 1.93 23.21
C ASN A 203 -1.78 2.33 24.51
N ILE A 204 -3.10 2.47 24.49
CA ILE A 204 -3.92 2.95 25.62
C ILE A 204 -4.96 1.90 26.05
N PHE A 205 -4.57 0.63 26.10
CA PHE A 205 -5.47 -0.46 26.52
C PHE A 205 -5.96 -0.24 27.94
N ASP A 206 -7.27 -0.19 28.12
CA ASP A 206 -7.91 -0.17 29.44
C ASP A 206 -7.71 -1.53 30.12
N GLU A 207 -8.00 -2.61 29.38
CA GLU A 207 -7.75 -4.00 29.75
C GLU A 207 -7.34 -4.79 28.50
N ILE A 208 -6.35 -5.67 28.64
CA ILE A 208 -5.98 -6.58 27.54
C ILE A 208 -6.80 -7.84 27.70
N ASN A 209 -7.73 -8.09 26.76
CA ASN A 209 -8.46 -9.36 26.71
C ASN A 209 -7.43 -10.52 26.64
N PRO A 210 -7.41 -11.45 27.61
CA PRO A 210 -6.45 -12.56 27.64
C PRO A 210 -6.49 -13.43 26.39
N GLU A 211 -7.63 -13.52 25.69
CA GLU A 211 -7.77 -14.27 24.43
C GLU A 211 -6.91 -13.70 23.29
N ILE A 212 -6.48 -12.43 23.39
CA ILE A 212 -5.54 -11.83 22.44
C ILE A 212 -4.11 -12.34 22.70
N LEU A 213 -3.80 -12.71 23.96
CA LEU A 213 -2.48 -13.16 24.39
C LEU A 213 -2.26 -14.66 24.16
N THR A 214 -3.34 -15.44 23.98
CA THR A 214 -3.30 -16.89 23.75
C THR A 214 -2.94 -17.29 22.32
N CYS A 215 -2.73 -16.33 21.41
CA CYS A 215 -2.22 -16.58 20.06
C CYS A 215 -0.76 -17.11 20.02
N ASN A 216 -0.12 -17.35 21.18
CA ASN A 216 1.28 -17.78 21.32
C ASN A 216 1.43 -19.21 21.90
N ASN A 217 0.74 -20.21 21.33
CA ASN A 217 1.05 -21.62 21.62
C ASN A 217 1.60 -22.32 20.38
#